data_AF-A0A925SI02-F1
#
_entry.id   AF-A0A925SI02-F1
#
_cell.length_a   1.000
_cell.length_b   1.000
_cell.length_c   1.000
_cell.angle_alpha   90.00
_cell.angle_beta   90.00
_cell.angle_gamma   90.00
#
_symmetry.space_group_name_H-M   'P 1'
#
loop_
_entity.id
_entity.type
_entity.pdbx_description
1 polymer ?
#
loop_
_entity_poly.entity_id
_entity_poly.type
_entity_poly.pdbx_seq_one_letter_code
_entity_poly.pdbx_strand_id
1 'polypeptide(L)'
;MLRAMADAAGHFMRVEREAGEGGSRHYVVHVRDPKFAVEMMPDTEAADKVGAGVIKRVSLPNSWAGNYGQYAALLKAAQEFFRLSMLAEPVTKTETRRLKF
;
A
#
# COMPACT_ATOMS: atom_id res chain seq x y z
N MET A 1 -1.49 -10.52 13.04
CA MET A 1 -0.87 -11.26 11.91
C MET A 1 -0.42 -10.26 10.82
N LEU A 2 0.68 -10.48 10.09
CA LEU A 2 1.12 -9.62 8.97
C LEU A 2 0.71 -10.28 7.65
N ARG A 3 -0.06 -9.60 6.79
CA ARG A 3 -0.46 -10.12 5.47
C ARG A 3 0.09 -9.22 4.37
N ALA A 4 0.64 -9.79 3.30
CA ALA A 4 1.18 -9.01 2.20
C ALA A 4 0.76 -9.54 0.82
N MET A 5 0.45 -8.63 -0.10
CA MET A 5 0.12 -8.91 -1.51
C MET A 5 1.00 -8.06 -2.41
N ALA A 6 1.46 -8.58 -3.54
CA ALA A 6 2.24 -7.84 -4.53
C ALA A 6 1.51 -7.81 -5.87
N ASP A 7 1.70 -6.75 -6.65
CA ASP A 7 1.19 -6.71 -8.03
C ASP A 7 2.02 -7.63 -8.94
N ALA A 8 1.45 -7.99 -10.10
CA ALA A 8 2.06 -8.91 -11.05
C ALA A 8 3.41 -8.42 -11.61
N ALA A 9 3.63 -7.10 -11.69
CA ALA A 9 4.88 -6.52 -12.16
C ALA A 9 5.89 -6.27 -11.01
N GLY A 10 5.50 -6.50 -9.75
CA GLY A 10 6.38 -6.41 -8.59
C GLY A 10 6.87 -4.99 -8.29
N HIS A 11 6.02 -4.00 -8.54
CA HIS A 11 6.25 -2.58 -8.22
C HIS A 11 5.60 -2.19 -6.90
N PHE A 12 4.44 -2.76 -6.58
CA PHE A 12 3.66 -2.43 -5.40
C PHE A 12 3.47 -3.64 -4.50
N MET A 13 3.58 -3.42 -3.20
CA MET A 13 3.28 -4.40 -2.17
C MET A 13 2.32 -3.79 -1.17
N ARG A 14 1.15 -4.41 -0.98
CA ARG A 14 0.26 -4.10 0.14
C ARG A 14 0.71 -4.88 1.35
N VAL A 15 0.78 -4.23 2.49
CA VAL A 15 0.99 -4.82 3.81
C VAL A 15 -0.18 -4.44 4.70
N GLU A 16 -0.88 -5.43 5.22
CA GLU A 16 -1.92 -5.25 6.22
C GLU A 16 -1.34 -5.52 7.60
N ARG A 17 -1.54 -4.57 8.50
CA ARG A 17 -1.11 -4.64 9.89
C ARG A 17 -2.33 -4.44 10.78
N GLU A 18 -2.65 -5.46 11.58
CA GLU A 18 -3.60 -5.30 12.67
C GLU A 18 -3.11 -4.23 13.65
N ALA A 19 -3.90 -3.20 13.89
CA ALA A 19 -3.60 -2.15 14.83
C ALA A 19 -4.57 -2.21 16.02
N GLY A 20 -4.40 -3.20 16.91
CA GLY A 20 -5.10 -3.28 18.20
C GLY A 20 -6.59 -2.89 18.14
N GLU A 21 -7.03 -2.02 19.04
CA GLU A 21 -8.42 -1.53 19.15
C GLU A 21 -8.86 -0.59 17.99
N GLY A 22 -7.99 -0.28 17.03
CA GLY A 22 -8.22 0.73 15.98
C GLY A 22 -8.42 0.17 14.56
N GLY A 23 -8.58 -1.14 14.39
CA GLY A 23 -8.79 -1.79 13.09
C GLY A 23 -7.50 -2.11 12.32
N SER A 24 -7.63 -2.60 11.09
CA SER A 24 -6.49 -2.92 10.21
C SER A 24 -5.95 -1.66 9.52
N ARG A 25 -4.63 -1.46 9.57
CA ARG A 25 -3.94 -0.46 8.76
C ARG A 25 -3.38 -1.11 7.52
N HIS A 26 -3.57 -0.45 6.39
CA HIS A 26 -3.03 -0.92 5.13
C HIS A 26 -1.96 0.02 4.62
N TYR A 27 -0.82 -0.55 4.26
CA TYR A 27 0.30 0.15 3.68
C TYR A 27 0.50 -0.34 2.26
N VAL A 28 0.51 0.55 1.28
CA VAL A 28 0.97 0.23 -0.07
C VAL A 28 2.38 0.79 -0.22
N VAL A 29 3.32 -0.09 -0.54
CA VAL A 29 4.74 0.22 -0.65
C VAL A 29 5.15 0.07 -2.11
N HIS A 30 5.70 1.13 -2.70
CA HIS A 30 6.39 1.03 -3.98
C HIS A 30 7.81 0.54 -3.72
N VAL A 31 8.11 -0.69 -4.16
CA VAL A 31 9.35 -1.40 -3.80
C VAL A 31 10.53 -1.08 -4.73
N ARG A 32 10.26 -0.43 -5.87
CA ARG A 32 11.28 0.04 -6.83
C ARG A 32 11.55 1.53 -6.67
N ASP A 33 12.63 2.03 -7.24
CA ASP A 33 12.89 3.46 -7.27
C ASP A 33 11.94 4.18 -8.24
N PRO A 34 11.34 5.33 -7.85
CA PRO A 34 11.47 5.98 -6.55
C PRO A 34 10.65 5.26 -5.45
N LYS A 35 11.31 4.89 -4.35
CA LYS A 35 10.67 4.15 -3.25
C LYS A 35 9.78 5.09 -2.44
N PHE A 36 8.57 4.64 -2.12
CA PHE A 36 7.70 5.35 -1.18
C PHE A 36 6.73 4.38 -0.53
N ALA A 37 6.10 4.84 0.55
CA ALA A 37 5.01 4.11 1.20
C ALA A 37 3.82 5.04 1.41
N VAL A 38 2.62 4.50 1.25
CA VAL A 38 1.36 5.18 1.53
C VAL A 38 0.53 4.36 2.50
N GLU A 39 0.06 5.00 3.55
CA GLU A 39 -0.92 4.45 4.48
C GLU A 39 -2.32 4.77 3.96
N MET A 40 -3.13 3.73 3.80
CA MET A 40 -4.47 3.79 3.23
C MET A 40 -5.49 3.13 4.16
N MET A 41 -6.70 3.67 4.13
CA MET A 41 -7.88 3.09 4.75
C MET A 41 -8.97 2.88 3.70
N PRO A 42 -9.82 1.85 3.83
CA PRO A 42 -11.03 1.73 3.02
C PRO A 42 -11.90 2.97 3.18
N ASP A 43 -12.51 3.41 2.09
CA ASP A 43 -13.53 4.44 2.11
C ASP A 43 -14.89 3.81 2.47
N THR A 44 -15.30 3.98 3.73
CA THR A 44 -16.56 3.41 4.25
C THR A 44 -17.82 4.09 3.70
N GLU A 45 -17.67 5.28 3.11
CA GLU A 45 -18.76 6.05 2.50
C GLU A 45 -19.01 5.64 1.05
N ALA A 46 -18.01 5.03 0.38
CA ALA A 46 -18.15 4.49 -0.96
C ALA A 46 -19.16 3.33 -1.02
N ALA A 47 -19.79 3.13 -2.19
CA ALA A 47 -20.80 2.09 -2.39
C ALA A 47 -20.25 0.67 -2.19
N ASP A 48 -18.98 0.44 -2.55
CA ASP A 48 -18.25 -0.81 -2.40
C ASP A 48 -17.51 -0.93 -1.05
N LYS A 49 -17.66 0.07 -0.15
CA LYS A 49 -16.99 0.17 1.16
C LYS A 49 -15.45 0.19 1.10
N VAL A 50 -14.87 0.37 -0.09
CA VAL A 50 -13.42 0.45 -0.32
C VAL A 50 -13.07 1.74 -1.04
N GLY A 51 -13.82 2.10 -2.09
CA GLY A 51 -13.59 3.23 -2.96
C GLY A 51 -12.19 3.21 -3.59
N ALA A 52 -11.65 4.40 -3.88
CA ALA A 52 -10.23 4.56 -4.22
C ALA A 52 -9.29 4.44 -3.00
N GLY A 53 -9.86 4.21 -1.81
CA GLY A 53 -9.18 4.28 -0.53
C GLY A 53 -8.82 5.71 -0.10
N VAL A 54 -8.91 5.95 1.20
CA VAL A 54 -8.54 7.23 1.81
C VAL A 54 -7.06 7.20 2.17
N ILE A 55 -6.27 8.09 1.57
CA ILE A 55 -4.86 8.28 1.94
C ILE A 55 -4.80 8.95 3.32
N LYS A 56 -4.17 8.28 4.28
CA LYS A 56 -3.95 8.82 5.63
C LYS A 56 -2.56 9.42 5.80
N ARG A 57 -1.56 8.83 5.15
CA ARG A 57 -0.18 9.30 5.25
C ARG A 57 0.62 8.89 4.03
N VAL A 58 1.47 9.79 3.53
CA VAL A 58 2.44 9.49 2.49
C VAL A 58 3.84 9.65 3.07
N SER A 59 4.68 8.63 2.92
CA SER A 59 6.09 8.66 3.28
C SER A 59 6.91 8.64 2.01
N LEU A 60 7.43 9.83 1.66
CA LEU A 60 8.34 10.02 0.53
C LEU A 60 9.78 10.11 1.06
N PRO A 61 10.79 9.69 0.28
CA PRO A 61 12.18 9.99 0.59
C PRO A 61 12.34 11.51 0.58
N ASN A 62 12.88 12.06 1.67
CA ASN A 62 13.19 13.47 1.72
C ASN A 62 14.28 13.73 0.66
N SER A 63 13.95 14.48 -0.39
CA SER A 63 14.92 14.77 -1.45
C SER A 63 14.79 16.20 -1.89
N TRP A 64 15.89 16.94 -1.73
CA TRP A 64 16.14 18.26 -2.28
C TRP A 64 15.96 18.28 -3.83
N ALA A 65 16.05 17.13 -4.50
CA ALA A 65 15.94 16.98 -5.96
C ALA A 65 14.76 16.08 -6.43
N GLY A 66 13.79 15.78 -5.57
CA GLY A 66 12.69 14.86 -5.92
C GLY A 66 11.68 15.45 -6.89
N ASN A 67 11.42 14.78 -8.02
CA ASN A 67 10.30 15.13 -8.90
C ASN A 67 8.97 14.68 -8.29
N TYR A 68 8.34 15.55 -7.50
CA TYR A 68 7.04 15.31 -6.86
C TYR A 68 5.92 14.95 -7.86
N GLY A 69 6.02 15.39 -9.12
CA GLY A 69 5.07 15.02 -10.19
C GLY A 69 5.11 13.53 -10.52
N GLN A 70 6.29 12.91 -10.50
CA GLN A 70 6.42 11.46 -10.69
C GLN A 70 5.75 10.67 -9.56
N TYR A 71 5.90 11.12 -8.31
CA TYR A 71 5.23 10.50 -7.17
C TYR A 71 3.71 10.62 -7.25
N ALA A 72 3.16 11.73 -7.77
CA ALA A 72 1.72 11.89 -7.93
C ALA A 72 1.12 10.85 -8.89
N ALA A 73 1.80 10.54 -10.00
CA ALA A 73 1.38 9.48 -10.93
C ALA A 73 1.45 8.10 -10.25
N LEU A 74 2.52 7.82 -9.51
CA LEU A 74 2.68 6.56 -8.79
C LEU A 74 1.70 6.41 -7.63
N LEU A 75 1.28 7.51 -6.98
CA LEU A 75 0.24 7.49 -5.95
C LEU A 75 -1.12 7.09 -6.52
N LYS A 76 -1.48 7.60 -7.71
CA LYS A 76 -2.71 7.14 -8.40
C LYS A 76 -2.66 5.65 -8.70
N ALA A 77 -1.52 5.15 -9.17
CA ALA A 77 -1.32 3.72 -9.40
C ALA A 77 -1.39 2.92 -8.09
N ALA A 78 -0.86 3.44 -6.98
CA ALA A 78 -0.94 2.82 -5.67
C ALA A 78 -2.39 2.72 -5.15
N GLN A 79 -3.22 3.75 -5.38
CA GLN A 79 -4.64 3.73 -5.02
C GLN A 79 -5.42 2.68 -5.81
N GLU A 80 -5.17 2.58 -7.12
CA GLU A 80 -5.82 1.55 -7.94
C GLU A 80 -5.39 0.14 -7.53
N PHE A 81 -4.09 -0.05 -7.26
CA PHE A 81 -3.59 -1.30 -6.70
C PHE A 81 -4.23 -1.64 -5.35
N PHE A 82 -4.40 -0.65 -4.46
CA PHE A 82 -5.08 -0.83 -3.18
C PHE A 82 -6.50 -1.33 -3.36
N ARG A 83 -7.29 -0.66 -4.22
CA ARG A 83 -8.67 -1.04 -4.53
C ARG A 83 -8.75 -2.47 -5.06
N LEU A 84 -7.94 -2.81 -6.05
CA LEU A 84 -7.90 -4.16 -6.63
C LEU A 84 -7.49 -5.21 -5.59
N SER A 85 -6.52 -4.90 -4.73
CA SER A 85 -6.06 -5.83 -3.68
C SER A 85 -7.08 -6.07 -2.58
N MET A 86 -8.02 -5.14 -2.35
CA MET A 86 -9.11 -5.30 -1.38
C MET A 86 -10.23 -6.19 -1.91
N LEU A 87 -10.46 -6.12 -3.23
CA LEU A 87 -11.45 -6.94 -3.93
C LEU A 87 -10.94 -8.35 -4.25
N ALA A 88 -9.62 -8.52 -4.37
CA ALA A 88 -8.98 -9.81 -4.60
C ALA A 88 -8.85 -10.62 -3.30
N GLU A 89 -9.07 -11.93 -3.37
CA GLU A 89 -8.82 -12.83 -2.24
C GLU A 89 -7.34 -12.75 -1.81
N PRO A 90 -7.06 -12.59 -0.51
CA PRO A 90 -5.70 -12.44 -0.03
C PRO A 90 -4.90 -13.71 -0.28
N VAL A 91 -3.84 -13.62 -1.09
CA VAL A 91 -2.84 -14.67 -1.21
C VAL A 91 -2.19 -14.86 0.17
N THR A 92 -2.56 -15.92 0.88
CA THR A 92 -1.92 -16.35 2.12
C THR A 92 -0.49 -16.76 1.81
N LYS A 93 0.46 -15.82 1.98
CA LYS A 93 1.87 -16.13 1.78
C LYS A 93 2.43 -16.87 2.99
N THR A 94 2.83 -18.13 2.77
CA THR A 94 3.63 -18.94 3.69
C THR A 94 4.92 -18.20 4.08
N GLU A 95 5.08 -18.03 5.38
CA GLU A 95 6.27 -17.77 6.20
C GLU A 95 7.43 -16.89 5.65
N THR A 96 7.55 -15.74 6.33
CA THR A 96 8.78 -15.10 6.86
C THR A 96 10.12 -15.44 6.21
N ARG A 97 10.63 -14.54 5.34
CA ARG A 97 12.08 -14.39 5.12
C ARG A 97 12.59 -13.20 5.91
N ARG A 98 13.31 -13.49 7.00
CA ARG A 98 14.07 -12.51 7.77
C ARG A 98 15.29 -12.11 6.94
N LEU A 99 15.28 -10.92 6.35
CA LEU A 99 16.48 -10.33 5.78
C LEU A 99 17.42 -10.02 6.96
N LYS A 100 18.47 -10.83 7.11
CA LYS A 100 19.59 -10.52 7.99
C LYS A 100 20.48 -9.52 7.23
N PHE A 101 20.73 -8.37 7.84
CA PHE A 101 21.83 -7.50 7.47
C PHE A 101 23.13 -8.07 8.05
#